data_AF-A0A645E2Z7-F1
#
_entry.id   AF-A0A645E2Z7-F1
#
_cell.length_a   1.000
_cell.length_b   1.000
_cell.length_c   1.000
_cell.angle_alpha   90.00
_cell.angle_beta   90.00
_cell.angle_gamma   90.00
#
_symmetry.space_group_name_H-M   'P 1'
#
loop_
_entity.id
_entity.type
_entity.pdbx_description
1 polymer ?
#
loop_
_entity_poly.entity_id
_entity_poly.type
_entity_poly.pdbx_seq_one_letter_code
_entity_poly.pdbx_strand_id
1 'polypeptide(L)'
;MTFEYAPQSERGFYASLPQIGLSIGLCLASGVVALLSYTLTDAEFLAWGWRVAFLLSIVLVAVGLWIRLHIMETPEFQTVKKQNTAVKIPFAEMCRNYMPNVIAGMGARYIDGVFFNIFGVFIIGYLANTIKISRTEALLGVMVAALVMCFFIPFFGRLSDKIGRTKVYYWGSLVTGLAAFPAFWLINSSGGNTLVIWMSIVIPFGIFYASVYGPEAALFSELFDAKVRYTGISFVYQFSGIFASGLTPIIATALLKFNNGDTTWICAYVTFSGIVSALSARWIGRKKAQALAQAQAVKSP
;
A
#
# COMPACT_ATOMS: atom_id res chain seq x y z
N MET A 1 6.35 -15.80 -0.61
CA MET A 1 6.35 -16.89 -1.61
C MET A 1 7.07 -16.48 -2.90
N THR A 2 6.59 -15.51 -3.67
CA THR A 2 7.27 -15.05 -4.90
C THR A 2 8.67 -14.48 -4.65
N PHE A 3 8.88 -13.80 -3.53
CA PHE A 3 10.20 -13.30 -3.11
C PHE A 3 11.25 -14.40 -2.91
N GLU A 4 10.84 -15.58 -2.43
CA GLU A 4 11.75 -16.66 -2.02
C GLU A 4 12.19 -17.52 -3.21
N TYR A 5 11.35 -17.61 -4.25
CA TYR A 5 11.68 -18.30 -5.51
C TYR A 5 12.41 -17.41 -6.53
N ALA A 6 12.50 -16.10 -6.29
CA ALA A 6 13.05 -15.16 -7.26
C ALA A 6 14.59 -15.06 -7.21
N PRO A 7 15.26 -14.91 -8.37
CA PRO A 7 16.69 -14.60 -8.45
C PRO A 7 17.03 -13.37 -7.59
N GLN A 8 18.16 -13.36 -6.87
CA GLN A 8 18.49 -12.29 -5.94
C GLN A 8 18.43 -10.87 -6.55
N SER A 9 18.72 -10.75 -7.85
CA SER A 9 18.70 -9.50 -8.63
C SER A 9 17.32 -9.04 -9.11
N GLU A 10 16.27 -9.85 -8.99
CA GLU A 10 14.90 -9.54 -9.48
C GLU A 10 13.82 -9.70 -8.41
N ARG A 11 14.22 -9.88 -7.15
CA ARG A 11 13.32 -10.13 -6.03
C ARG A 11 12.28 -9.02 -5.81
N GLY A 12 12.60 -7.76 -6.10
CA GLY A 12 11.68 -6.64 -6.06
C GLY A 12 10.60 -6.74 -7.14
N PHE A 13 10.97 -7.08 -8.37
CA PHE A 13 10.00 -7.33 -9.44
C PHE A 13 9.04 -8.47 -9.09
N TYR A 14 9.55 -9.66 -8.73
CA TYR A 14 8.69 -10.81 -8.41
C TYR A 14 7.86 -10.61 -7.13
N ALA A 15 8.37 -9.87 -6.14
CA ALA A 15 7.60 -9.52 -4.95
C ALA A 15 6.51 -8.48 -5.21
N SER A 16 6.65 -7.67 -6.27
CA SER A 16 5.64 -6.70 -6.68
C SER A 16 4.49 -7.31 -7.49
N LEU A 17 4.68 -8.48 -8.13
CA LEU A 17 3.62 -9.13 -8.92
C LEU A 17 2.36 -9.47 -8.11
N PRO A 18 2.44 -10.05 -6.89
CA PRO A 18 1.26 -10.23 -6.06
C PRO A 18 0.57 -8.92 -5.67
N GLN A 19 1.32 -7.81 -5.60
CA GLN A 19 0.80 -6.50 -5.22
C GLN A 19 -0.10 -5.90 -6.31
N ILE A 20 0.09 -6.29 -7.58
CA ILE A 20 -0.83 -5.93 -8.68
C ILE A 20 -2.25 -6.45 -8.39
N GLY A 21 -2.39 -7.54 -7.63
CA GLY A 21 -3.69 -8.09 -7.25
C GLY A 21 -4.58 -7.09 -6.49
N LEU A 22 -3.99 -6.23 -5.64
CA LEU A 22 -4.71 -5.17 -4.95
C LEU A 22 -5.24 -4.13 -5.95
N SER A 23 -4.42 -3.69 -6.90
CA SER A 23 -4.79 -2.71 -7.92
C SER A 23 -5.85 -3.25 -8.88
N ILE A 24 -5.74 -4.50 -9.33
CA ILE A 24 -6.77 -5.16 -10.16
C ILE A 24 -8.07 -5.29 -9.36
N GLY A 25 -8.00 -5.72 -8.10
CA GLY A 25 -9.17 -5.81 -7.22
C GLY A 25 -9.88 -4.48 -7.06
N LEU A 26 -9.12 -3.41 -6.80
CA LEU A 26 -9.66 -2.05 -6.69
C LEU A 26 -10.26 -1.56 -8.01
N CYS A 27 -9.59 -1.81 -9.14
CA CYS A 27 -10.10 -1.46 -10.46
C CYS A 27 -11.43 -2.16 -10.75
N LEU A 28 -11.52 -3.48 -10.53
CA LEU A 28 -12.74 -4.25 -10.78
C LEU A 28 -13.86 -3.83 -9.82
N ALA A 29 -13.56 -3.62 -8.54
CA ALA A 29 -14.54 -3.16 -7.57
C ALA A 29 -15.09 -1.78 -7.93
N SER A 30 -14.21 -0.80 -8.19
CA SER A 30 -14.62 0.54 -8.59
C SER A 30 -15.38 0.54 -9.91
N GLY A 31 -14.96 -0.28 -10.88
CA GLY A 31 -15.62 -0.40 -12.18
C GLY A 31 -17.02 -1.01 -12.09
N VAL A 32 -17.20 -2.09 -11.32
CA VAL A 32 -18.53 -2.70 -11.07
C VAL A 32 -19.45 -1.71 -10.38
N VAL A 33 -18.97 -1.02 -9.34
CA VAL A 33 -19.79 -0.02 -8.63
C VAL A 33 -20.13 1.16 -9.56
N ALA A 34 -19.18 1.65 -10.35
CA ALA A 34 -19.44 2.72 -11.32
C ALA A 34 -20.45 2.30 -12.40
N LEU A 35 -20.38 1.07 -12.90
CA LEU A 35 -21.33 0.51 -13.88
C LEU A 35 -22.73 0.41 -13.28
N LEU A 36 -22.85 -0.09 -12.04
CA LEU A 36 -24.13 -0.16 -11.33
C LEU A 36 -24.68 1.24 -11.05
N SER A 37 -23.84 2.20 -10.68
CA SER A 37 -24.25 3.60 -10.47
C SER A 37 -24.62 4.34 -11.76
N TYR A 38 -24.17 3.86 -12.93
CA TYR A 38 -24.57 4.41 -14.22
C TYR A 38 -25.89 3.82 -14.73
N THR A 39 -26.12 2.53 -14.46
CA THR A 39 -27.28 1.78 -14.97
C THR A 39 -28.51 1.86 -14.06
N LEU A 40 -28.32 2.14 -12.77
CA LEU A 40 -29.38 2.20 -11.77
C LEU A 40 -29.57 3.62 -11.24
N THR A 41 -30.81 3.97 -10.89
CA THR A 41 -31.08 5.17 -10.09
C THR A 41 -30.57 5.00 -8.65
N ASP A 42 -30.35 6.10 -7.93
CA ASP A 42 -29.88 6.05 -6.53
C ASP A 42 -30.82 5.20 -5.64
N ALA A 43 -32.13 5.29 -5.87
CA ALA A 43 -33.13 4.51 -5.15
C ALA A 43 -32.98 3.00 -5.42
N GLU A 44 -32.78 2.61 -6.67
CA GLU A 44 -32.59 1.21 -7.06
C GLU A 44 -31.24 0.66 -6.59
N PHE A 45 -30.19 1.48 -6.65
CA PHE A 45 -28.87 1.11 -6.15
C PHE A 45 -28.91 0.78 -4.66
N LEU A 46 -29.58 1.62 -3.85
CA LEU A 46 -29.79 1.39 -2.42
C LEU A 46 -30.77 0.23 -2.15
N ALA A 47 -31.77 0.05 -3.01
CA ALA A 47 -32.76 -1.01 -2.87
C ALA A 47 -32.18 -2.40 -3.13
N TRP A 48 -31.35 -2.59 -4.16
CA TRP A 48 -30.81 -3.91 -4.51
C TRP A 48 -29.44 -3.89 -5.21
N GLY A 49 -29.07 -2.81 -5.90
CA GLY A 49 -27.83 -2.75 -6.69
C GLY A 49 -26.56 -3.09 -5.90
N TRP A 50 -26.45 -2.62 -4.65
CA TRP A 50 -25.31 -2.95 -3.78
C TRP A 50 -25.17 -4.47 -3.54
N ARG A 51 -26.27 -5.24 -3.51
CA ARG A 51 -26.23 -6.69 -3.29
C ARG A 51 -25.59 -7.42 -4.48
N VAL A 52 -25.77 -6.93 -5.71
CA VAL A 52 -25.12 -7.52 -6.89
C VAL A 52 -23.61 -7.34 -6.83
N ALA A 53 -23.13 -6.16 -6.43
CA ALA A 53 -21.70 -5.93 -6.23
C ALA A 53 -21.11 -6.92 -5.20
N PHE A 54 -21.84 -7.19 -4.10
CA PHE A 54 -21.45 -8.21 -3.12
C PHE A 54 -21.49 -9.64 -3.68
N LEU A 55 -22.53 -10.02 -4.44
CA LEU A 55 -22.59 -11.35 -5.04
C LEU A 55 -21.45 -11.60 -6.04
N LEU A 56 -21.08 -10.59 -6.82
CA LEU A 56 -19.91 -10.66 -7.71
C LEU A 56 -18.60 -10.84 -6.92
N SER A 57 -18.49 -10.25 -5.72
CA SER A 57 -17.32 -10.46 -4.85
C SER A 57 -17.15 -11.93 -4.43
N ILE A 58 -18.23 -12.73 -4.34
CA ILE A 58 -18.16 -14.16 -4.02
C ILE A 58 -17.37 -14.92 -5.08
N VAL A 59 -17.57 -14.58 -6.36
CA VAL A 59 -16.83 -15.20 -7.47
C VAL A 59 -15.34 -14.89 -7.36
N LEU A 60 -14.99 -13.64 -7.07
CA LEU A 60 -13.60 -13.23 -6.84
C LEU A 60 -12.97 -13.98 -5.66
N VAL A 61 -13.69 -14.14 -4.55
CA VAL A 61 -13.24 -14.91 -3.38
C VAL A 61 -13.05 -16.39 -3.73
N ALA A 62 -13.98 -16.99 -4.48
CA ALA A 62 -13.88 -18.39 -4.90
C ALA A 62 -12.64 -18.62 -5.79
N VAL A 63 -12.38 -17.74 -6.75
CA VAL A 63 -11.16 -17.79 -7.58
C VAL A 63 -9.92 -17.60 -6.72
N GLY A 64 -9.90 -16.64 -5.80
CA GLY A 64 -8.78 -16.43 -4.87
C GLY A 64 -8.51 -17.63 -3.97
N LEU A 65 -9.56 -18.29 -3.48
CA LEU A 65 -9.46 -19.52 -2.70
C LEU A 65 -8.92 -20.67 -3.54
N TRP A 66 -9.42 -20.84 -4.76
CA TRP A 66 -8.95 -21.87 -5.69
C TRP A 66 -7.45 -21.73 -5.97
N ILE A 67 -6.99 -20.50 -6.28
CA ILE A 67 -5.56 -20.21 -6.48
C ILE A 67 -4.76 -20.56 -5.22
N ARG A 68 -5.24 -20.14 -4.04
CA ARG A 68 -4.54 -20.37 -2.77
C ARG A 68 -4.39 -21.86 -2.44
N LEU A 69 -5.35 -22.69 -2.83
CA LEU A 69 -5.31 -24.14 -2.62
C LEU A 69 -4.33 -24.86 -3.57
N HIS A 70 -3.98 -24.26 -4.72
CA HIS A 70 -3.11 -24.88 -5.73
C HIS A 70 -1.65 -24.38 -5.70
N ILE A 71 -1.32 -23.37 -4.87
CA ILE A 71 0.05 -22.87 -4.73
C ILE A 71 0.85 -23.77 -3.77
N MET A 72 1.95 -24.34 -4.25
CA MET A 72 2.89 -25.13 -3.44
C MET A 72 3.60 -24.25 -2.39
N GLU A 73 3.78 -24.78 -1.17
CA GLU A 73 4.57 -24.10 -0.13
C GLU A 73 6.02 -23.86 -0.56
N THR A 74 6.66 -22.83 0.01
CA THR A 74 8.03 -22.44 -0.39
C THR A 74 9.09 -23.43 0.10
N PRO A 75 10.24 -23.55 -0.58
CA PRO A 75 11.27 -24.53 -0.27
C PRO A 75 11.96 -24.19 1.07
N GLU A 76 12.08 -22.89 1.37
CA GLU A 76 12.57 -22.37 2.65
C GLU A 76 11.67 -22.84 3.80
N PHE A 77 10.34 -22.78 3.63
CA PHE A 77 9.37 -23.25 4.62
C PHE A 77 9.43 -24.78 4.81
N GLN A 78 9.60 -25.53 3.71
CA GLN A 78 9.83 -26.97 3.79
C GLN A 78 11.13 -27.33 4.52
N THR A 79 12.18 -26.52 4.38
CA THR A 79 13.48 -26.75 5.04
C THR A 79 13.38 -26.49 6.54
N VAL A 80 12.67 -25.43 6.96
CA VAL A 80 12.38 -25.14 8.38
C VAL A 80 11.51 -26.23 9.00
N LYS A 81 10.52 -26.74 8.26
CA LYS A 81 9.64 -27.84 8.70
C LYS A 81 10.42 -29.16 8.86
N LYS A 82 11.37 -29.44 7.96
CA LYS A 82 12.26 -30.62 8.01
C LYS A 82 13.30 -30.55 9.13
N GLN A 83 13.79 -29.36 9.47
CA GLN A 83 14.79 -29.18 10.54
C GLN A 83 14.20 -29.18 11.95
N ASN A 84 12.87 -29.25 12.10
CA ASN A 84 12.16 -29.19 13.39
C ASN A 84 12.55 -27.98 14.25
N THR A 85 13.12 -26.94 13.64
CA THR A 85 13.45 -25.64 14.25
C THR A 85 12.22 -24.75 14.29
N ALA A 86 11.05 -25.33 14.56
CA ALA A 86 9.85 -24.58 14.88
C ALA A 86 10.08 -23.94 16.24
N VAL A 87 10.54 -22.69 16.24
CA VAL A 87 10.68 -21.88 17.45
C VAL A 87 9.34 -21.94 18.19
N LYS A 88 9.37 -22.44 19.43
CA LYS A 88 8.15 -22.68 20.23
C LYS A 88 7.28 -21.44 20.45
N ILE A 89 7.82 -20.22 20.33
CA ILE A 89 7.04 -18.96 20.37
C ILE A 89 7.70 -17.88 19.47
N PRO A 90 7.39 -17.85 18.16
CA PRO A 90 7.96 -16.88 17.21
C PRO A 90 7.65 -15.42 17.57
N PHE A 91 6.52 -15.18 18.24
CA PHE A 91 6.07 -13.86 18.67
C PHE A 91 6.92 -13.28 19.81
N ALA A 92 7.25 -14.09 20.82
CA ALA A 92 8.08 -13.64 21.94
C ALA A 92 9.52 -13.36 21.49
N GLU A 93 10.05 -14.18 20.59
CA GLU A 93 11.37 -13.97 19.99
C GLU A 93 11.39 -12.73 19.07
N MET A 94 10.34 -12.53 18.27
CA MET A 94 10.15 -11.30 17.48
C MET A 94 10.12 -10.05 18.37
N CYS A 95 9.32 -10.06 19.45
CA CYS A 95 9.20 -8.90 20.34
C CYS A 95 10.48 -8.62 21.14
N ARG A 96 11.31 -9.64 21.41
CA ARG A 96 12.55 -9.47 22.18
C ARG A 96 13.75 -9.08 21.30
N ASN A 97 13.88 -9.72 20.14
CA ASN A 97 15.09 -9.61 19.30
C ASN A 97 14.90 -8.70 18.07
N TYR A 98 13.66 -8.47 17.63
CA TYR A 98 13.36 -7.75 16.39
C TYR A 98 12.47 -6.51 16.59
N MET A 99 12.19 -6.08 17.83
CA MET A 99 11.30 -4.94 18.08
C MET A 99 11.72 -3.64 17.38
N PRO A 100 13.01 -3.28 17.32
CA PRO A 100 13.44 -2.12 16.52
C PRO A 100 13.15 -2.25 15.02
N ASN A 101 13.15 -3.48 14.47
CA ASN A 101 12.80 -3.73 13.08
C ASN A 101 11.28 -3.69 12.88
N VAL A 102 10.50 -4.18 13.85
CA VAL A 102 9.03 -4.07 13.86
C VAL A 102 8.60 -2.60 13.86
N ILE A 103 9.18 -1.77 14.74
CA ILE A 103 8.87 -0.33 14.81
C ILE A 103 9.24 0.37 13.50
N ALA A 104 10.43 0.06 12.94
CA ALA A 104 10.84 0.62 11.67
C ALA A 104 9.93 0.15 10.51
N GLY A 105 9.48 -1.11 10.51
CA GLY A 105 8.53 -1.63 9.54
C GLY A 105 7.16 -0.95 9.64
N MET A 106 6.64 -0.78 10.86
CA MET A 106 5.38 -0.08 11.12
C MET A 106 5.43 1.37 10.68
N GLY A 107 6.53 2.08 11.00
CA GLY A 107 6.73 3.46 10.57
C GLY A 107 6.88 3.57 9.05
N ALA A 108 7.60 2.65 8.41
CA ALA A 108 7.73 2.61 6.95
C ALA A 108 6.37 2.36 6.26
N ARG A 109 5.54 1.45 6.80
CA ARG A 109 4.20 1.14 6.28
C ARG A 109 3.17 2.24 6.55
N TYR A 110 3.49 3.22 7.37
CA TYR A 110 2.52 4.23 7.78
C TYR A 110 1.98 5.05 6.60
N ILE A 111 2.85 5.46 5.65
CA ILE A 111 2.41 6.17 4.44
C ILE A 111 1.53 5.30 3.55
N ASP A 112 1.82 3.99 3.44
CA ASP A 112 1.04 3.07 2.61
C ASP A 112 -0.43 3.10 3.02
N GLY A 113 -0.69 2.87 4.31
CA GLY A 113 -2.04 2.87 4.85
C GLY A 113 -2.73 4.23 4.71
N VAL A 114 -2.01 5.31 5.07
CA VAL A 114 -2.59 6.66 5.10
C VAL A 114 -2.93 7.12 3.69
N PHE A 115 -1.98 7.02 2.76
CA PHE A 115 -2.15 7.51 1.40
C PHE A 115 -3.23 6.72 0.65
N PHE A 116 -3.24 5.40 0.81
CA PHE A 116 -4.26 4.54 0.22
C PHE A 116 -5.66 4.89 0.72
N ASN A 117 -5.84 5.16 2.02
CA ASN A 117 -7.18 5.50 2.54
C ASN A 117 -7.61 6.92 2.17
N ILE A 118 -6.67 7.86 2.04
CA ILE A 118 -6.98 9.20 1.57
C ILE A 118 -7.46 9.18 0.12
N PHE A 119 -6.71 8.57 -0.80
CA PHE A 119 -7.02 8.58 -2.23
C PHE A 119 -7.93 7.45 -2.69
N GLY A 120 -8.02 6.34 -1.96
CA GLY A 120 -8.88 5.21 -2.29
C GLY A 120 -10.28 5.31 -1.68
N VAL A 121 -10.43 5.99 -0.54
CA VAL A 121 -11.70 6.02 0.22
C VAL A 121 -12.18 7.44 0.45
N PHE A 122 -11.38 8.26 1.14
CA PHE A 122 -11.80 9.61 1.56
C PHE A 122 -12.07 10.53 0.35
N ILE A 123 -11.24 10.47 -0.69
CA ILE A 123 -11.35 11.37 -1.85
C ILE A 123 -12.70 11.24 -2.56
N ILE A 124 -13.31 10.05 -2.58
CA ILE A 124 -14.61 9.81 -3.21
C ILE A 124 -15.68 10.61 -2.46
N GLY A 125 -15.66 10.55 -1.14
CA GLY A 125 -16.57 11.31 -0.29
C GLY A 125 -16.32 12.81 -0.38
N TYR A 126 -15.06 13.25 -0.44
CA TYR A 126 -14.68 14.65 -0.60
C TYR A 126 -15.17 15.24 -1.92
N LEU A 127 -14.94 14.53 -3.02
CA LEU A 127 -15.35 14.94 -4.36
C LEU A 127 -16.88 15.01 -4.49
N ALA A 128 -17.59 14.03 -3.96
CA ALA A 128 -19.05 14.02 -4.00
C ALA A 128 -19.69 15.09 -3.10
N ASN A 129 -19.20 15.25 -1.87
CA ASN A 129 -19.85 16.10 -0.88
C ASN A 129 -19.37 17.56 -0.90
N THR A 130 -18.11 17.81 -1.21
CA THR A 130 -17.49 19.15 -1.17
C THR A 130 -17.39 19.76 -2.56
N ILE A 131 -16.80 19.05 -3.52
CA ILE A 131 -16.63 19.55 -4.90
C ILE A 131 -17.91 19.38 -5.74
N LYS A 132 -18.87 18.59 -5.25
CA LYS A 132 -20.19 18.35 -5.86
C LYS A 132 -20.13 17.69 -7.25
N ILE A 133 -19.11 16.87 -7.51
CA ILE A 133 -19.12 15.99 -8.69
C ILE A 133 -19.90 14.71 -8.41
N SER A 134 -20.33 14.01 -9.46
CA SER A 134 -21.03 12.75 -9.29
C SER A 134 -20.09 11.69 -8.66
N ARG A 135 -20.67 10.81 -7.83
CA ARG A 135 -19.93 9.70 -7.23
C ARG A 135 -19.34 8.77 -8.30
N THR A 136 -20.04 8.60 -9.41
CA THR A 136 -19.59 7.80 -10.55
C THR A 136 -18.30 8.36 -11.16
N GLU A 137 -18.21 9.69 -11.35
CA GLU A 137 -16.99 10.33 -11.86
C GLU A 137 -15.80 10.15 -10.92
N ALA A 138 -16.02 10.22 -9.60
CA ALA A 138 -14.98 9.97 -8.62
C ALA A 138 -14.50 8.49 -8.65
N LEU A 139 -15.43 7.54 -8.76
CA LEU A 139 -15.11 6.11 -8.87
C LEU A 139 -14.34 5.77 -10.13
N LEU A 140 -14.72 6.37 -11.27
CA LEU A 140 -13.98 6.22 -12.52
C LEU A 140 -12.56 6.77 -12.41
N GLY A 141 -12.37 7.93 -11.77
CA GLY A 141 -11.03 8.47 -11.50
C GLY A 141 -10.15 7.51 -10.69
N VAL A 142 -10.71 6.89 -9.63
CA VAL A 142 -10.00 5.87 -8.83
C VAL A 142 -9.75 4.60 -9.63
N MET A 143 -10.68 4.17 -10.49
CA MET A 143 -10.51 3.03 -11.38
C MET A 143 -9.34 3.24 -12.36
N VAL A 144 -9.30 4.40 -13.02
CA VAL A 144 -8.20 4.75 -13.93
C VAL A 144 -6.86 4.82 -13.17
N ALA A 145 -6.86 5.38 -11.96
CA ALA A 145 -5.66 5.40 -11.12
C ALA A 145 -5.19 3.99 -10.77
N ALA A 146 -6.11 3.08 -10.43
CA ALA A 146 -5.80 1.67 -10.15
C ALA A 146 -5.24 0.94 -11.38
N LEU A 147 -5.78 1.20 -12.58
CA LEU A 147 -5.23 0.67 -13.83
C LEU A 147 -3.79 1.13 -14.07
N VAL A 148 -3.52 2.42 -13.90
CA VAL A 148 -2.16 2.96 -14.02
C VAL A 148 -1.23 2.33 -12.97
N MET A 149 -1.72 2.15 -11.74
CA MET A 149 -0.98 1.49 -10.66
C MET A 149 -0.52 0.08 -11.04
N CYS A 150 -1.36 -0.71 -11.74
CA CYS A 150 -1.00 -2.06 -12.20
C CYS A 150 0.28 -2.08 -13.06
N PHE A 151 0.53 -1.05 -13.86
CA PHE A 151 1.72 -0.95 -14.72
C PHE A 151 2.93 -0.38 -13.97
N PHE A 152 2.72 0.57 -13.07
CA PHE A 152 3.82 1.23 -12.35
C PHE A 152 4.34 0.42 -11.16
N ILE A 153 3.53 -0.43 -10.52
CA ILE A 153 3.96 -1.34 -9.44
C ILE A 153 5.17 -2.20 -9.88
N PRO A 154 5.10 -2.97 -10.98
CA PRO A 154 6.24 -3.79 -11.42
C PRO A 154 7.43 -2.95 -11.89
N PHE A 155 7.17 -1.78 -12.48
CA PHE A 155 8.21 -0.84 -12.88
C PHE A 155 9.05 -0.38 -11.68
N PHE A 156 8.40 0.09 -10.60
CA PHE A 156 9.09 0.51 -9.39
C PHE A 156 9.66 -0.66 -8.59
N GLY A 157 9.01 -1.83 -8.63
CA GLY A 157 9.57 -3.08 -8.11
C GLY A 157 10.94 -3.39 -8.74
N ARG A 158 11.03 -3.33 -10.07
CA ARG A 158 12.30 -3.54 -10.80
C ARG A 158 13.30 -2.41 -10.58
N LEU A 159 12.84 -1.16 -10.49
CA LEU A 159 13.71 -0.01 -10.20
C LEU A 159 14.38 -0.15 -8.82
N SER A 160 13.63 -0.69 -7.85
CA SER A 160 14.12 -0.94 -6.50
C SER A 160 15.24 -1.98 -6.43
N ASP A 161 15.25 -2.94 -7.36
CA ASP A 161 16.32 -3.93 -7.46
C ASP A 161 17.62 -3.32 -8.01
N LYS A 162 17.53 -2.30 -8.89
CA LYS A 162 18.71 -1.62 -9.45
C LYS A 162 19.29 -0.53 -8.54
N ILE A 163 18.45 0.33 -7.98
CA ILE A 163 18.87 1.52 -7.23
C ILE A 163 19.03 1.22 -5.72
N GLY A 164 18.38 0.15 -5.26
CA GLY A 164 18.31 -0.25 -3.86
C GLY A 164 16.96 0.10 -3.25
N ARG A 165 16.34 -0.90 -2.63
CA ARG A 165 14.96 -0.85 -2.10
C ARG A 165 14.73 0.28 -1.13
N THR A 166 15.66 0.47 -0.20
CA THR A 166 15.55 1.54 0.79
C THR A 166 15.60 2.93 0.17
N LYS A 167 16.41 3.15 -0.87
CA LYS A 167 16.51 4.46 -1.53
C LYS A 167 15.23 4.77 -2.29
N VAL A 168 14.71 3.81 -3.05
CA VAL A 168 13.44 3.97 -3.79
C VAL A 168 12.29 4.22 -2.82
N TYR A 169 12.20 3.45 -1.74
CA TYR A 169 11.15 3.63 -0.73
C TYR A 169 11.27 4.98 -0.01
N TYR A 170 12.48 5.44 0.33
CA TYR A 170 12.72 6.73 0.97
C TYR A 170 12.23 7.89 0.11
N TRP A 171 12.69 7.95 -1.15
CA TRP A 171 12.31 9.03 -2.05
C TRP A 171 10.85 8.93 -2.47
N GLY A 172 10.36 7.70 -2.72
CA GLY A 172 8.96 7.44 -3.01
C GLY A 172 8.03 7.91 -1.89
N SER A 173 8.40 7.68 -0.63
CA SER A 173 7.61 8.14 0.52
C SER A 173 7.56 9.67 0.63
N LEU A 174 8.68 10.36 0.38
CA LEU A 174 8.70 11.83 0.40
C LEU A 174 7.90 12.44 -0.75
N VAL A 175 8.10 11.93 -1.97
CA VAL A 175 7.38 12.41 -3.16
C VAL A 175 5.89 12.16 -3.01
N THR A 176 5.49 10.95 -2.59
CA THR A 176 4.09 10.59 -2.38
C THR A 176 3.47 11.45 -1.28
N GLY A 177 4.17 11.66 -0.16
CA GLY A 177 3.71 12.54 0.92
C GLY A 177 3.46 13.98 0.46
N LEU A 178 4.42 14.56 -0.25
CA LEU A 178 4.34 15.93 -0.76
C LEU A 178 3.33 16.08 -1.90
N ALA A 179 3.09 15.03 -2.69
CA ALA A 179 2.16 15.05 -3.81
C ALA A 179 0.70 15.26 -3.40
N ALA A 180 0.36 15.06 -2.12
CA ALA A 180 -0.96 15.42 -1.61
C ALA A 180 -1.28 16.91 -1.79
N PHE A 181 -0.30 17.81 -1.60
CA PHE A 181 -0.50 19.25 -1.77
C PHE A 181 -0.93 19.65 -3.19
N PRO A 182 -0.16 19.36 -4.26
CA PRO A 182 -0.57 19.71 -5.62
C PRO A 182 -1.84 18.96 -6.04
N ALA A 183 -2.08 17.75 -5.54
CA ALA A 183 -3.31 17.01 -5.82
C ALA A 183 -4.55 17.74 -5.30
N PHE A 184 -4.60 18.05 -4.01
CA PHE A 184 -5.74 18.76 -3.43
C PHE A 184 -5.87 20.20 -3.94
N TRP A 185 -4.75 20.87 -4.23
CA TRP A 185 -4.76 22.18 -4.88
C TRP A 185 -5.42 22.12 -6.26
N LEU A 186 -5.04 21.14 -7.10
CA LEU A 186 -5.66 20.94 -8.42
C LEU A 186 -7.14 20.60 -8.32
N ILE A 187 -7.56 19.81 -7.33
CA ILE A 187 -8.97 19.48 -7.09
C ILE A 187 -9.77 20.75 -6.77
N ASN A 188 -9.26 21.56 -5.83
CA ASN A 188 -9.93 22.79 -5.40
C ASN A 188 -9.96 23.85 -6.51
N SER A 189 -8.89 23.95 -7.30
CA SER A 189 -8.79 24.90 -8.42
C SER A 189 -9.39 24.38 -9.73
N SER A 190 -9.93 23.16 -9.76
CA SER A 190 -10.42 22.52 -11.00
C SER A 190 -11.66 23.20 -11.60
N GLY A 191 -12.41 23.97 -10.81
CA GLY A 191 -13.69 24.56 -11.23
C GLY A 191 -14.74 23.52 -11.67
N GLY A 192 -14.59 22.26 -11.24
CA GLY A 192 -15.46 21.15 -11.64
C GLY A 192 -15.03 20.42 -12.91
N ASN A 193 -13.85 20.71 -13.47
CA ASN A 193 -13.34 19.98 -14.63
C ASN A 193 -12.91 18.55 -14.25
N THR A 194 -13.68 17.58 -14.73
CA THR A 194 -13.46 16.14 -14.49
C THR A 194 -12.06 15.66 -14.86
N LEU A 195 -11.48 16.13 -15.98
CA LEU A 195 -10.16 15.69 -16.42
C LEU A 195 -9.05 16.15 -15.46
N VAL A 196 -9.16 17.38 -14.94
CA VAL A 196 -8.20 17.90 -13.95
C VAL A 196 -8.30 17.11 -12.65
N ILE A 197 -9.53 16.79 -12.22
CA ILE A 197 -9.77 15.96 -11.04
C ILE A 197 -9.20 14.55 -11.24
N TRP A 198 -9.39 13.94 -12.41
CA TRP A 198 -8.83 12.62 -12.68
C TRP A 198 -7.31 12.63 -12.67
N MET A 199 -6.66 13.62 -13.31
CA MET A 199 -5.20 13.77 -13.25
C MET A 199 -4.70 13.93 -11.82
N SER A 200 -5.43 14.70 -10.99
CA SER A 200 -5.09 14.92 -9.58
C SER A 200 -5.22 13.67 -8.70
N ILE A 201 -5.89 12.60 -9.16
CA ILE A 201 -5.93 11.30 -8.50
C ILE A 201 -4.92 10.34 -9.14
N VAL A 202 -4.94 10.24 -10.47
CA VAL A 202 -4.15 9.25 -11.24
C VAL A 202 -2.65 9.43 -11.05
N ILE A 203 -2.16 10.67 -11.03
CA ILE A 203 -0.73 10.94 -10.84
C ILE A 203 -0.26 10.52 -9.43
N PRO A 204 -0.83 11.06 -8.33
CA PRO A 204 -0.40 10.68 -6.99
C PRO A 204 -0.68 9.22 -6.65
N PHE A 205 -1.89 8.73 -6.95
CA PHE A 205 -2.33 7.40 -6.53
C PHE A 205 -1.90 6.30 -7.50
N GLY A 206 -1.91 6.56 -8.81
CA GLY A 206 -1.47 5.58 -9.80
C GLY A 206 0.05 5.47 -9.92
N ILE A 207 0.76 6.59 -9.89
CA ILE A 207 2.20 6.63 -10.21
C ILE A 207 3.05 6.74 -8.93
N PHE A 208 2.85 7.76 -8.12
CA PHE A 208 3.73 8.00 -6.98
C PHE A 208 3.57 6.95 -5.89
N TYR A 209 2.35 6.58 -5.55
CA TYR A 209 2.10 5.51 -4.59
C TYR A 209 2.69 4.15 -5.03
N ALA A 210 2.71 3.85 -6.34
CA ALA A 210 3.35 2.64 -6.86
C ALA A 210 4.86 2.57 -6.55
N SER A 211 5.52 3.72 -6.35
CA SER A 211 6.93 3.79 -5.94
C SER A 211 7.18 3.37 -4.49
N VAL A 212 6.16 3.43 -3.64
CA VAL A 212 6.17 2.95 -2.26
C VAL A 212 5.73 1.49 -2.23
N TYR A 213 4.57 1.21 -2.81
CA TYR A 213 3.93 -0.10 -2.74
C TYR A 213 4.77 -1.17 -3.46
N GLY A 214 5.22 -0.91 -4.69
CA GLY A 214 6.05 -1.85 -5.49
C GLY A 214 7.23 -2.48 -4.71
N PRO A 215 8.14 -1.70 -4.12
CA PRO A 215 9.24 -2.23 -3.31
C PRO A 215 8.86 -2.73 -1.90
N GLU A 216 7.67 -2.41 -1.39
CA GLU A 216 7.28 -2.65 0.01
C GLU A 216 7.41 -4.13 0.41
N ALA A 217 6.82 -5.04 -0.37
CA ALA A 217 6.85 -6.48 -0.08
C ALA A 217 8.29 -7.01 -0.02
N ALA A 218 9.18 -6.51 -0.87
CA ALA A 218 10.58 -6.90 -0.91
C ALA A 218 11.41 -6.27 0.22
N LEU A 219 11.10 -5.02 0.61
CA LEU A 219 11.75 -4.33 1.72
C LEU A 219 11.44 -5.03 3.05
N PHE A 220 10.18 -5.39 3.29
CA PHE A 220 9.77 -6.07 4.52
C PHE A 220 10.19 -7.54 4.56
N SER A 221 10.26 -8.22 3.41
CA SER A 221 10.83 -9.57 3.36
C SER A 221 12.32 -9.59 3.71
N GLU A 222 13.07 -8.52 3.41
CA GLU A 222 14.47 -8.39 3.82
C GLU A 222 14.66 -7.90 5.26
N LEU A 223 13.64 -7.26 5.84
CA LEU A 223 13.71 -6.68 7.19
C LEU A 223 13.72 -7.75 8.30
N PHE A 224 13.16 -8.92 8.02
CA PHE A 224 13.01 -10.02 8.96
C PHE A 224 13.69 -11.30 8.44
N ASP A 225 14.35 -12.01 9.35
CA ASP A 225 14.94 -13.33 9.06
C ASP A 225 13.85 -14.36 8.78
N ALA A 226 14.15 -15.35 7.93
CA ALA A 226 13.18 -16.35 7.46
C ALA A 226 12.38 -17.02 8.60
N LYS A 227 13.00 -17.23 9.77
CA LYS A 227 12.37 -17.86 10.94
C LYS A 227 11.22 -17.04 11.54
N VAL A 228 11.33 -15.72 11.51
CA VAL A 228 10.34 -14.79 12.12
C VAL A 228 9.63 -13.94 11.08
N ARG A 229 10.00 -14.04 9.79
CA ARG A 229 9.49 -13.21 8.70
C ARG A 229 7.98 -13.20 8.61
N TYR A 230 7.34 -14.37 8.63
CA TYR A 230 5.88 -14.45 8.51
C TYR A 230 5.17 -13.74 9.68
N THR A 231 5.56 -14.04 10.92
CA THR A 231 4.97 -13.42 12.12
C THR A 231 5.29 -11.92 12.20
N GLY A 232 6.54 -11.52 11.90
CA GLY A 232 7.01 -10.13 11.90
C GLY A 232 6.28 -9.26 10.89
N ILE A 233 6.21 -9.71 9.63
CA ILE A 233 5.46 -9.01 8.59
C ILE A 233 3.97 -8.95 8.96
N SER A 234 3.37 -10.06 9.39
CA SER A 234 1.95 -10.06 9.78
C SER A 234 1.65 -9.08 10.91
N PHE A 235 2.51 -9.02 11.93
CA PHE A 235 2.33 -8.07 13.03
C PHE A 235 2.47 -6.63 12.57
N VAL A 236 3.50 -6.32 11.77
CA VAL A 236 3.67 -4.99 11.16
C VAL A 236 2.43 -4.61 10.35
N TYR A 237 1.91 -5.51 9.51
CA TYR A 237 0.74 -5.25 8.68
C TYR A 237 -0.52 -4.97 9.50
N GLN A 238 -0.82 -5.82 10.47
CA GLN A 238 -2.06 -5.70 11.25
C GLN A 238 -2.01 -4.51 12.20
N PHE A 239 -0.90 -4.33 12.92
CA PHE A 239 -0.82 -3.25 13.90
C PHE A 239 -0.70 -1.89 13.21
N SER A 240 0.12 -1.76 12.16
CA SER A 240 0.16 -0.51 11.38
C SER A 240 -1.18 -0.24 10.71
N GLY A 241 -1.88 -1.25 10.19
CA GLY A 241 -3.17 -1.10 9.52
C GLY A 241 -4.26 -0.49 10.40
N ILE A 242 -4.26 -0.78 11.70
CA ILE A 242 -5.22 -0.18 12.64
C ILE A 242 -5.08 1.35 12.65
N PHE A 243 -3.86 1.87 12.78
CA PHE A 243 -3.60 3.31 12.90
C PHE A 243 -3.49 4.02 11.56
N ALA A 244 -2.79 3.40 10.60
CA ALA A 244 -2.48 3.98 9.30
C ALA A 244 -3.63 3.83 8.31
N SER A 245 -4.47 2.81 8.42
CA SER A 245 -5.58 2.60 7.48
C SER A 245 -6.93 2.88 8.13
N GLY A 246 -7.21 2.26 9.27
CA GLY A 246 -8.53 2.32 9.91
C GLY A 246 -8.90 3.70 10.42
N LEU A 247 -7.97 4.40 11.09
CA LEU A 247 -8.24 5.72 11.68
C LEU A 247 -8.13 6.87 10.68
N THR A 248 -7.46 6.68 9.55
CA THR A 248 -7.15 7.76 8.60
C THR A 248 -8.38 8.48 8.05
N PRO A 249 -9.44 7.82 7.57
CA PRO A 249 -10.63 8.53 7.09
C PRO A 249 -11.29 9.38 8.18
N ILE A 250 -11.34 8.87 9.42
CA ILE A 250 -11.91 9.59 10.58
C ILE A 250 -11.07 10.84 10.89
N ILE A 251 -9.74 10.67 10.94
CA ILE A 251 -8.81 11.78 11.15
C ILE A 251 -8.93 12.80 10.02
N ALA A 252 -8.99 12.36 8.76
CA ALA A 252 -9.12 13.24 7.60
C ALA A 252 -10.41 14.04 7.63
N THR A 253 -11.54 13.40 7.94
CA THR A 253 -12.83 14.09 8.12
C THR A 253 -12.80 15.07 9.29
N ALA A 254 -12.18 14.71 10.41
CA ALA A 254 -12.03 15.60 11.56
C ALA A 254 -11.16 16.82 11.23
N LEU A 255 -10.01 16.62 10.56
CA LEU A 255 -9.12 17.70 10.11
C LEU A 255 -9.80 18.61 9.10
N LEU A 256 -10.58 18.05 8.17
CA LEU A 256 -11.35 18.83 7.21
C LEU A 256 -12.37 19.73 7.93
N LYS A 257 -13.10 19.18 8.91
CA LYS A 257 -14.09 19.92 9.69
C LYS A 257 -13.44 21.00 10.56
N PHE A 258 -12.27 20.71 11.15
CA PHE A 258 -11.55 21.64 12.00
C PHE A 258 -11.04 22.87 11.24
N ASN A 259 -10.71 22.71 9.96
CA ASN A 259 -10.17 23.76 9.12
C ASN A 259 -11.22 24.39 8.18
N ASN A 260 -12.50 24.37 8.57
CA ASN A 260 -13.62 24.91 7.79
C ASN A 260 -13.69 24.44 6.32
N GLY A 261 -13.28 23.20 6.04
CA GLY A 261 -13.30 22.63 4.69
C GLY A 261 -12.01 22.75 3.89
N ASP A 262 -10.97 23.41 4.41
CA ASP A 262 -9.67 23.47 3.75
C ASP A 262 -8.83 22.20 4.01
N THR A 263 -8.29 21.64 2.92
CA THR A 263 -7.55 20.38 2.85
C THR A 263 -6.10 20.46 3.33
N THR A 264 -5.59 21.65 3.66
CA THR A 264 -4.19 21.85 4.07
C THR A 264 -3.73 20.92 5.21
N TRP A 265 -4.55 20.70 6.23
CA TRP A 265 -4.21 19.79 7.33
C TRP A 265 -4.19 18.32 6.93
N ILE A 266 -5.00 17.93 5.95
CA ILE A 266 -4.96 16.59 5.37
C ILE A 266 -3.63 16.40 4.64
N CYS A 267 -3.23 17.38 3.82
CA CYS A 267 -1.94 17.37 3.14
C CYS A 267 -0.78 17.33 4.14
N ALA A 268 -0.86 18.08 5.24
CA ALA A 268 0.14 18.07 6.31
C ALA A 268 0.20 16.69 7.01
N TYR A 269 -0.95 16.06 7.28
CA TYR A 269 -1.01 14.71 7.85
C TYR A 269 -0.41 13.65 6.93
N VAL A 270 -0.73 13.71 5.64
CA VAL A 270 -0.15 12.82 4.62
C VAL A 270 1.35 13.04 4.48
N THR A 271 1.80 14.30 4.46
CA THR A 271 3.23 14.65 4.40
C THR A 271 3.96 14.17 5.64
N PHE A 272 3.37 14.34 6.83
CA PHE A 272 3.91 13.79 8.08
C PHE A 272 4.06 12.27 7.98
N SER A 273 3.06 11.56 7.46
CA SER A 273 3.14 10.11 7.27
C SER A 273 4.27 9.70 6.32
N GLY A 274 4.49 10.49 5.25
CA GLY A 274 5.58 10.28 4.30
C GLY A 274 6.97 10.56 4.88
N ILE A 275 7.11 11.58 5.72
CA ILE A 275 8.35 11.86 6.45
C ILE A 275 8.66 10.73 7.44
N VAL A 276 7.68 10.30 8.24
CA VAL A 276 7.85 9.16 9.16
C VAL A 276 8.30 7.92 8.40
N SER A 277 7.65 7.62 7.29
CA SER A 277 7.97 6.44 6.47
C SER A 277 9.35 6.52 5.83
N ALA A 278 9.74 7.71 5.35
CA ALA A 278 11.08 7.96 4.82
C ALA A 278 12.15 7.80 5.91
N LEU A 279 11.95 8.38 7.09
CA LEU A 279 12.89 8.25 8.21
C LEU A 279 13.04 6.78 8.65
N SER A 280 11.93 6.06 8.73
CA SER A 280 11.93 4.63 9.05
C SER A 280 12.66 3.81 7.97
N ALA A 281 12.43 4.08 6.69
CA ALA A 281 13.17 3.45 5.60
C ALA A 281 14.68 3.73 5.72
N ARG A 282 15.08 4.99 5.95
CA ARG A 282 16.49 5.35 6.16
C ARG A 282 17.09 4.61 7.35
N TRP A 283 16.34 4.42 8.42
CA TRP A 283 16.78 3.65 9.58
C TRP A 283 17.02 2.17 9.23
N ILE A 284 16.11 1.55 8.46
CA ILE A 284 16.27 0.18 7.93
C ILE A 284 17.55 0.08 7.09
N GLY A 285 17.78 1.02 6.18
CA GLY A 285 18.97 1.03 5.32
C GLY A 285 20.28 1.17 6.09
N ARG A 286 20.31 2.05 7.10
CA ARG A 286 21.49 2.25 7.96
C ARG A 286 21.84 0.99 8.75
N LYS A 287 20.85 0.31 9.32
CA LYS A 287 21.08 -0.96 10.03
C LYS A 287 21.63 -2.05 9.11
N LYS A 288 21.08 -2.16 7.90
CA LYS A 288 21.56 -3.12 6.90
C LYS A 288 23.02 -2.85 6.53
N ALA A 289 23.39 -1.57 6.33
CA ALA A 289 24.77 -1.18 6.04
C ALA A 289 25.72 -1.47 7.22
N GLN A 290 25.30 -1.21 8.46
CA GLN A 290 26.09 -1.50 9.66
C GLN A 290 26.33 -3.01 9.85
N ALA A 291 25.31 -3.84 9.64
CA ALA A 291 25.44 -5.30 9.72
C ALA A 291 26.40 -5.85 8.65
N LEU A 292 26.35 -5.32 7.43
CA LEU A 292 27.27 -5.70 6.35
C LEU A 292 28.72 -5.30 6.67
N ALA A 293 28.93 -4.09 7.21
CA ALA A 293 30.25 -3.62 7.60
C ALA A 293 30.85 -4.47 8.74
N GLN A 294 30.05 -4.85 9.73
CA GLN A 294 30.47 -5.76 10.81
C GLN A 294 30.82 -7.15 10.29
N ALA A 295 30.02 -7.72 9.39
CA ALA A 295 30.29 -9.03 8.80
C ALA A 295 31.56 -9.05 7.93
N GLN A 296 31.90 -7.92 7.30
CA GLN A 296 33.15 -7.75 6.55
C GLN A 296 34.35 -7.57 7.50
N ALA A 297 34.21 -6.81 8.58
CA ALA A 297 35.26 -6.62 9.57
C ALA A 297 35.65 -7.91 10.29
N VAL A 298 34.70 -8.83 10.53
CA VAL A 298 34.97 -10.17 11.11
C VAL A 298 35.67 -11.11 10.12
N LYS A 299 35.58 -10.83 8.80
CA LYS A 299 36.21 -11.64 7.74
C LYS A 299 37.58 -11.13 7.28
N SER A 300 38.00 -9.96 7.76
CA SER A 300 39.34 -9.43 7.50
C SER A 300 40.29 -9.91 8.61
N PRO A 301 41.24 -10.81 8.33
CA PRO A 301 42.27 -11.22 9.29
C PRO A 301 43.21 -10.07 9.66
#